data_AF-A0A7W7Y644-F1
#
_entry.id   AF-A0A7W7Y644-F1
#
_cell.length_a   1.000
_cell.length_b   1.000
_cell.length_c   1.000
_cell.angle_alpha   90.00
_cell.angle_beta   90.00
_cell.angle_gamma   90.00
#
_symmetry.space_group_name_H-M   'P 1'
#
loop_
_entity.id
_entity.type
_entity.pdbx_description
1 polymer ?
#
loop_
_entity_poly.entity_id
_entity_poly.type
_entity_poly.pdbx_seq_one_letter_code
_entity_poly.pdbx_strand_id
1 'polypeptide(L)'
;MKSATKEEMGVPMIHWKSWSREAFEQADERLQLILLSLVSEMNQRARDTQFSSDDQEEYTFEELERNFAAVEVVVEQRPDLEQLLSPGHYPASLILSPQGRVLRMVEPKEENLFEALFQARRDAINQGTGAGSPMCMPAYPQSIDTVYTAENVKHVAANLLSSVAAEVDQAHQPRNTPVTAPLTFNAPMLLFCTQAAHVLGDEFASSLAAEYMEQMATLLWDPEQGGFFMHTQGEGFAPVKRLQDQLMALEAMVEMASQDEASSRTAVEALLHAIEGNFSKENGLYSLYSTTPNIYSEPNFHLLRILIQAHGKALLPSGLEDNLEPLAQNLAALVHGQDGAVSPWLGNENAPALLGTQAAAARALLSYASYSGKSEFGEAGLTAMGYVFQHLLSASGGATTVIDDTPWLPRLRPLDTNMSLVQACCQAWQFTGASMYEEYARHTLATFRDNHKDFGYQQYTYGSGLLALATSSQLL
;
A
#
# COMPACT_ATOMS: atom_id res chain seq x y z
N MET A 1 -10.89 34.74 29.64
CA MET A 1 -12.12 34.17 29.04
C MET A 1 -11.71 32.84 28.42
N LYS A 2 -12.29 31.72 28.87
CA LYS A 2 -12.12 30.44 28.18
C LYS A 2 -12.89 30.55 26.86
N SER A 3 -12.20 30.35 25.74
CA SER A 3 -12.81 30.22 24.42
C SER A 3 -13.79 29.06 24.48
N ALA A 4 -15.08 29.33 24.32
CA ALA A 4 -16.07 28.28 24.14
C ALA A 4 -15.72 27.50 22.85
N THR A 5 -15.92 26.20 22.86
CA THR A 5 -15.73 25.37 21.64
C THR A 5 -16.87 25.67 20.66
N LYS A 6 -16.66 25.51 19.33
CA LYS A 6 -17.70 25.82 18.33
C LYS A 6 -19.00 25.02 18.56
N GLU A 7 -18.90 23.82 19.14
CA GLU A 7 -20.05 23.01 19.61
C GLU A 7 -20.91 23.75 20.66
N GLU A 8 -20.28 24.48 21.59
CA GLU A 8 -20.98 25.26 22.62
C GLU A 8 -21.65 26.53 22.05
N MET A 9 -21.30 26.92 20.83
CA MET A 9 -21.86 28.09 20.13
C MET A 9 -22.99 27.74 19.15
N GLY A 10 -23.39 26.46 19.05
CA GLY A 10 -24.49 26.03 18.17
C GLY A 10 -24.19 26.15 16.67
N VAL A 11 -22.91 26.15 16.28
CA VAL A 11 -22.48 26.18 14.89
C VAL A 11 -22.66 24.78 14.27
N PRO A 12 -23.35 24.62 13.12
CA PRO A 12 -23.55 23.32 12.49
C PRO A 12 -22.20 22.64 12.21
N MET A 13 -22.05 21.37 12.62
CA MET A 13 -20.86 20.57 12.35
C MET A 13 -21.24 19.21 11.77
N ILE A 14 -20.51 18.79 10.74
CA ILE A 14 -20.71 17.47 10.14
C ILE A 14 -20.15 16.40 11.08
N HIS A 15 -21.02 15.46 11.45
CA HIS A 15 -20.65 14.26 12.19
C HIS A 15 -20.20 13.16 11.23
N TRP A 16 -18.89 13.05 11.03
CA TRP A 16 -18.27 12.02 10.20
C TRP A 16 -18.32 10.66 10.89
N LYS A 17 -18.97 9.68 10.25
CA LYS A 17 -18.99 8.28 10.69
C LYS A 17 -17.87 7.48 10.03
N SER A 18 -17.46 6.38 10.64
CA SER A 18 -16.57 5.41 10.00
C SER A 18 -17.32 4.62 8.92
N TRP A 19 -16.59 4.21 7.89
CA TRP A 19 -17.10 3.28 6.89
C TRP A 19 -17.54 1.96 7.54
N SER A 20 -18.80 1.61 7.34
CA SER A 20 -19.41 0.41 7.91
C SER A 20 -20.71 0.08 7.20
N ARG A 21 -21.08 -1.19 7.18
CA ARG A 21 -22.37 -1.64 6.64
C ARG A 21 -23.53 -0.89 7.28
N GLU A 22 -23.48 -0.68 8.60
CA GLU A 22 -24.50 0.01 9.38
C GLU A 22 -24.66 1.48 8.95
N ALA A 23 -23.57 2.17 8.58
CA ALA A 23 -23.65 3.55 8.10
C ALA A 23 -24.45 3.65 6.79
N PHE A 24 -24.27 2.68 5.88
CA PHE A 24 -24.99 2.64 4.60
C PHE A 24 -26.43 2.15 4.75
N GLU A 25 -26.70 1.15 5.60
CA GLU A 25 -28.07 0.72 5.89
C GLU A 25 -28.90 1.85 6.52
N GLN A 26 -28.31 2.59 7.48
CA GLN A 26 -28.98 3.76 8.07
C GLN A 26 -29.23 4.88 7.05
N ALA A 27 -28.31 5.09 6.11
CA ALA A 27 -28.49 6.07 5.05
C ALA A 27 -29.65 5.67 4.13
N ASP A 28 -29.73 4.39 3.75
CA ASP A 28 -30.82 3.85 2.92
C ASP A 28 -32.19 4.00 3.61
N GLU A 29 -32.29 3.61 4.89
CA GLU A 29 -33.50 3.75 5.70
C GLU A 29 -34.00 5.19 5.81
N ARG A 30 -33.06 6.16 5.84
CA ARG A 30 -33.35 7.59 5.95
C ARG A 30 -33.47 8.28 4.59
N LEU A 31 -33.33 7.55 3.49
CA LEU A 31 -33.29 8.11 2.12
C LEU A 31 -32.21 9.18 1.94
N GLN A 32 -31.06 8.99 2.59
CA GLN A 32 -29.90 9.86 2.51
C GLN A 32 -28.88 9.30 1.52
N LEU A 33 -28.16 10.18 0.81
CA LEU A 33 -26.95 9.81 0.08
C LEU A 33 -25.76 9.72 1.02
N ILE A 34 -24.66 9.16 0.55
CA ILE A 34 -23.40 9.13 1.30
C ILE A 34 -22.50 10.26 0.81
N LEU A 35 -22.08 11.14 1.73
CA LEU A 35 -20.96 12.03 1.50
C LEU A 35 -19.71 11.33 2.04
N LEU A 36 -18.91 10.77 1.14
CA LEU A 36 -17.66 10.09 1.47
C LEU A 36 -16.50 11.09 1.42
N SER A 37 -15.72 11.17 2.49
CA SER A 37 -14.42 11.85 2.51
C SER A 37 -13.30 10.81 2.62
N LEU A 38 -12.45 10.78 1.60
CA LEU A 38 -11.20 10.04 1.61
C LEU A 38 -10.09 10.97 2.10
N VAL A 39 -9.44 10.58 3.19
CA VAL A 39 -8.31 11.32 3.76
C VAL A 39 -7.10 10.39 3.85
N SER A 40 -5.91 10.97 3.75
CA SER A 40 -4.65 10.29 4.04
C SER A 40 -4.14 10.76 5.39
N GLU A 41 -3.49 9.89 6.15
CA GLU A 41 -2.86 10.27 7.42
C GLU A 41 -1.88 11.43 7.29
N MET A 42 -1.15 11.49 6.18
CA MET A 42 -0.27 12.61 5.83
C MET A 42 -0.99 13.96 5.93
N ASN A 43 -2.30 13.96 5.64
CA ASN A 43 -3.15 15.13 5.52
C ASN A 43 -4.36 15.08 6.46
N GLN A 44 -4.43 14.19 7.46
CA GLN A 44 -5.68 13.94 8.22
C GLN A 44 -6.21 15.17 8.96
N ARG A 45 -5.33 16.13 9.27
CA ARG A 45 -5.71 17.42 9.88
C ARG A 45 -6.20 18.45 8.85
N ALA A 46 -5.92 18.24 7.57
CA ALA A 46 -6.40 19.01 6.44
C ALA A 46 -7.64 18.33 5.83
N ARG A 47 -8.74 18.32 6.60
CA ARG A 47 -10.05 18.02 6.04
C ARG A 47 -10.39 19.04 4.95
N ASP A 48 -11.22 18.62 4.01
CA ASP A 48 -11.70 19.50 2.96
C ASP A 48 -12.50 20.66 3.57
N THR A 49 -11.91 21.86 3.56
CA THR A 49 -12.44 23.01 4.28
C THR A 49 -13.76 23.50 3.69
N GLN A 50 -14.08 23.11 2.44
CA GLN A 50 -15.35 23.47 1.81
C GLN A 50 -16.57 22.92 2.56
N PHE A 51 -16.39 21.95 3.46
CA PHE A 51 -17.43 21.44 4.34
C PHE A 51 -17.40 22.05 5.76
N SER A 52 -16.71 23.18 5.93
CA SER A 52 -16.67 23.97 7.16
C SER A 52 -17.80 24.99 7.21
N SER A 53 -18.35 25.22 8.40
CA SER A 53 -19.35 26.27 8.68
C SER A 53 -18.91 27.66 8.29
N ASP A 54 -17.59 27.89 8.25
CA ASP A 54 -17.02 29.21 7.96
C ASP A 54 -17.00 29.50 6.45
N ASP A 55 -17.05 28.46 5.61
CA ASP A 55 -16.88 28.54 4.16
C ASP A 55 -18.21 28.42 3.39
N GLN A 56 -19.31 28.01 4.06
CA GLN A 56 -20.60 27.76 3.40
C GLN A 56 -21.76 28.52 4.06
N GLU A 57 -22.76 28.79 3.23
CA GLU A 57 -24.05 29.34 3.64
C GLU A 57 -24.90 28.31 4.41
N GLU A 58 -25.81 28.79 5.26
CA GLU A 58 -26.64 27.96 6.15
C GLU A 58 -27.47 26.91 5.38
N TYR A 59 -28.02 27.27 4.22
CA TYR A 59 -28.84 26.37 3.41
C TYR A 59 -28.05 25.17 2.84
N THR A 60 -26.72 25.31 2.65
CA THR A 60 -25.85 24.21 2.24
C THR A 60 -25.73 23.18 3.36
N PHE A 61 -25.61 23.65 4.60
CA PHE A 61 -25.59 22.78 5.78
C PHE A 61 -26.93 22.10 6.03
N GLU A 62 -28.04 22.81 5.85
CA GLU A 62 -29.37 22.18 5.91
C GLU A 62 -29.52 21.05 4.88
N GLU A 63 -29.02 21.24 3.65
CA GLU A 63 -29.05 20.20 2.63
C GLU A 63 -28.19 19.00 3.01
N LEU A 64 -26.98 19.23 3.54
CA LEU A 64 -26.06 18.20 4.04
C LEU A 64 -26.67 17.39 5.19
N GLU A 65 -27.10 18.05 6.27
CA GLU A 65 -27.63 17.38 7.46
C GLU A 65 -28.90 16.57 7.15
N ARG A 66 -29.76 17.11 6.27
CA ARG A 66 -31.02 16.46 5.95
C ARG A 66 -30.85 15.30 4.98
N ASN A 67 -30.00 15.42 3.97
CA ASN A 67 -29.99 14.49 2.83
C ASN A 67 -28.72 13.66 2.70
N PHE A 68 -27.70 13.87 3.54
CA PHE A 68 -26.43 13.15 3.44
C PHE A 68 -26.01 12.54 4.77
N ALA A 69 -25.54 11.29 4.71
CA ALA A 69 -24.78 10.66 5.77
C ALA A 69 -23.29 10.82 5.47
N ALA A 70 -22.58 11.54 6.33
CA ALA A 70 -21.16 11.78 6.18
C ALA A 70 -20.33 10.59 6.66
N VAL A 71 -19.45 10.07 5.80
CA VAL A 71 -18.57 8.93 6.06
C VAL A 71 -17.13 9.35 5.76
N GLU A 72 -16.21 9.11 6.69
CA GLU A 72 -14.78 9.37 6.52
C GLU A 72 -14.00 8.06 6.47
N VAL A 73 -13.03 7.99 5.55
CA VAL A 73 -12.12 6.85 5.36
C VAL A 73 -10.69 7.37 5.36
N VAL A 74 -9.88 6.79 6.24
CA VAL A 74 -8.42 6.91 6.19
C VAL A 74 -7.91 5.84 5.22
N VAL A 75 -7.35 6.26 4.08
CA VAL A 75 -7.00 5.35 2.99
C VAL A 75 -5.95 4.32 3.37
N GLU A 76 -5.01 4.67 4.26
CA GLU A 76 -4.00 3.74 4.77
C GLU A 76 -4.60 2.60 5.61
N GLN A 77 -5.79 2.82 6.18
CA GLN A 77 -6.53 1.81 6.96
C GLN A 77 -7.48 0.98 6.08
N ARG A 78 -7.81 1.48 4.89
CA ARG A 78 -8.72 0.85 3.90
C ARG A 78 -8.14 0.95 2.48
N PRO A 79 -7.00 0.27 2.22
CA PRO A 79 -6.35 0.32 0.91
C PRO A 79 -7.22 -0.26 -0.22
N ASP A 80 -8.21 -1.09 0.12
CA ASP A 80 -9.23 -1.55 -0.82
C ASP A 80 -10.12 -0.40 -1.31
N LEU A 81 -10.55 0.49 -0.42
CA LEU A 81 -11.33 1.67 -0.78
C LEU A 81 -10.47 2.71 -1.49
N GLU A 82 -9.20 2.83 -1.12
CA GLU A 82 -8.23 3.65 -1.85
C GLU A 82 -8.18 3.25 -3.32
N GLN A 83 -7.96 1.97 -3.61
CA GLN A 83 -7.82 1.49 -4.98
C GLN A 83 -9.14 1.54 -5.77
N LEU A 84 -10.29 1.43 -5.11
CA LEU A 84 -11.60 1.45 -5.78
C LEU A 84 -12.15 2.86 -6.03
N LEU A 85 -11.84 3.83 -5.15
CA LEU A 85 -12.53 5.11 -5.10
C LEU A 85 -11.61 6.33 -5.18
N SER A 86 -10.30 6.18 -4.95
CA SER A 86 -9.39 7.32 -4.90
C SER A 86 -9.18 7.95 -6.29
N PRO A 87 -9.29 9.29 -6.41
CA PRO A 87 -8.86 10.01 -7.59
C PRO A 87 -7.34 10.25 -7.66
N GLY A 88 -6.58 9.79 -6.66
CA GLY A 88 -5.13 10.01 -6.57
C GLY A 88 -4.71 11.33 -5.92
N HIS A 89 -5.62 12.03 -5.23
CA HIS A 89 -5.29 13.17 -4.38
C HIS A 89 -6.09 13.13 -3.08
N TYR A 90 -5.56 13.77 -2.03
CA TYR A 90 -6.18 13.81 -0.71
C TYR A 90 -6.15 15.23 -0.11
N PRO A 91 -7.22 15.68 0.56
CA PRO A 91 -8.50 14.99 0.71
C PRO A 91 -9.25 14.88 -0.64
N ALA A 92 -10.15 13.90 -0.74
CA ALA A 92 -11.07 13.75 -1.86
C ALA A 92 -12.48 13.47 -1.33
N SER A 93 -13.47 14.02 -2.03
CA SER A 93 -14.87 13.96 -1.61
C SER A 93 -15.72 13.34 -2.72
N LEU A 94 -16.53 12.35 -2.38
CA LEU A 94 -17.39 11.63 -3.31
C LEU A 94 -18.82 11.59 -2.78
N ILE A 95 -19.78 11.61 -3.69
CA ILE A 95 -21.19 11.35 -3.38
C ILE A 95 -21.54 9.96 -3.89
N LEU A 96 -21.98 9.09 -2.99
CA LEU A 96 -22.42 7.73 -3.30
C LEU A 96 -23.91 7.52 -3.02
N SER A 97 -24.53 6.58 -3.73
CA SER A 97 -25.80 6.01 -3.28
C SER A 97 -25.61 5.10 -2.06
N PRO A 98 -26.66 4.79 -1.29
CA PRO A 98 -26.59 3.79 -0.21
C PRO A 98 -26.22 2.39 -0.70
N GLN A 99 -26.40 2.11 -2.00
CA GLN A 99 -25.98 0.88 -2.67
C GLN A 99 -24.52 0.94 -3.18
N GLY A 100 -23.74 1.93 -2.74
CA GLY A 100 -22.33 2.07 -3.05
C GLY A 100 -22.01 2.45 -4.50
N ARG A 101 -22.96 3.06 -5.21
CA ARG A 101 -22.73 3.54 -6.58
C ARG A 101 -22.20 4.97 -6.53
N VAL A 102 -21.14 5.25 -7.28
CA VAL A 102 -20.54 6.58 -7.37
C VAL A 102 -21.44 7.46 -8.21
N LEU A 103 -22.07 8.46 -7.59
CA LEU A 103 -22.90 9.45 -8.27
C LEU A 103 -22.05 10.57 -8.85
N ARG A 104 -21.10 11.07 -8.06
CA ARG A 104 -20.28 12.23 -8.40
C ARG A 104 -19.01 12.27 -7.56
N MET A 105 -17.94 12.79 -8.14
CA MET A 105 -16.78 13.32 -7.42
C MET A 105 -16.96 14.82 -7.22
N VAL A 106 -16.69 15.31 -6.01
CA VAL A 106 -16.79 16.73 -5.68
C VAL A 106 -15.41 17.35 -5.90
N GLU A 107 -15.37 18.43 -6.66
CA GLU A 107 -14.11 19.13 -6.96
C GLU A 107 -13.57 19.81 -5.69
N PRO A 108 -12.24 19.92 -5.55
CA PRO A 108 -11.65 20.73 -4.48
C PRO A 108 -12.10 22.19 -4.62
N LYS A 109 -12.71 22.75 -3.57
CA LYS A 109 -13.27 24.11 -3.56
C LYS A 109 -14.31 24.32 -4.68
N GLU A 110 -15.32 23.46 -4.69
CA GLU A 110 -16.46 23.52 -5.59
C GLU A 110 -17.09 24.93 -5.56
N GLU A 111 -17.20 25.58 -6.73
CA GLU A 111 -17.69 26.96 -6.84
C GLU A 111 -19.12 27.11 -6.27
N ASN A 112 -19.94 26.07 -6.43
CA ASN A 112 -21.28 26.00 -5.88
C ASN A 112 -21.56 24.60 -5.32
N LEU A 113 -21.10 24.36 -4.09
CA LEU A 113 -21.26 23.09 -3.40
C LEU A 113 -22.74 22.69 -3.26
N PHE A 114 -23.63 23.64 -2.93
CA PHE A 114 -25.06 23.34 -2.81
C PHE A 114 -25.64 22.78 -4.11
N GLU A 115 -25.34 23.39 -5.25
CA GLU A 115 -25.83 22.90 -6.54
C GLU A 115 -25.28 21.50 -6.84
N ALA A 116 -24.01 21.22 -6.53
CA ALA A 116 -23.43 19.89 -6.70
C ALA A 116 -24.16 18.83 -5.86
N LEU A 117 -24.45 19.13 -4.59
CA LEU A 117 -25.21 18.26 -3.68
C LEU A 117 -26.65 18.07 -4.18
N PHE A 118 -27.33 19.16 -4.52
CA PHE A 118 -28.71 19.15 -5.00
C PHE A 118 -28.86 18.34 -6.29
N GLN A 119 -27.92 18.49 -7.24
CA GLN A 119 -27.93 17.72 -8.49
C GLN A 119 -27.74 16.23 -8.25
N ALA A 120 -26.77 15.84 -7.42
CA ALA A 120 -26.56 14.43 -7.10
C ALA A 120 -27.81 13.79 -6.46
N ARG A 121 -28.49 14.52 -5.58
CA ARG A 121 -29.76 14.07 -4.99
C ARG A 121 -30.88 13.96 -6.03
N ARG A 122 -31.01 14.95 -6.91
CA ARG A 122 -32.01 14.94 -7.99
C ARG A 122 -31.81 13.75 -8.92
N ASP A 123 -30.56 13.48 -9.29
CA ASP A 123 -30.20 12.34 -10.14
C ASP A 123 -30.51 11.01 -9.45
N ALA A 124 -30.18 10.88 -8.16
CA ALA A 124 -30.51 9.71 -7.36
C ALA A 124 -32.02 9.46 -7.30
N ILE A 125 -32.83 10.49 -7.07
CA ILE A 125 -34.30 10.38 -7.03
C ILE A 125 -34.85 9.96 -8.40
N ASN A 126 -34.37 10.56 -9.48
CA ASN A 126 -34.88 10.29 -10.83
C ASN A 126 -34.50 8.89 -11.34
N GLN A 127 -33.32 8.40 -10.97
CA GLN A 127 -32.77 7.12 -11.46
C GLN A 127 -32.99 5.96 -10.48
N GLY A 128 -33.40 6.22 -9.24
CA GLY A 128 -33.62 5.23 -8.20
C GLY A 128 -32.34 4.46 -7.82
N THR A 129 -32.47 3.17 -7.50
CA THR A 129 -31.35 2.32 -7.05
C THR A 129 -30.27 2.10 -8.13
N GLY A 130 -30.56 2.44 -9.39
CA GLY A 130 -29.61 2.37 -10.50
C GLY A 130 -28.72 3.60 -10.65
N ALA A 131 -28.96 4.66 -9.86
CA ALA A 131 -28.25 5.93 -9.99
C ALA A 131 -26.74 5.78 -9.81
N GLY A 132 -25.96 6.48 -10.63
CA GLY A 132 -24.50 6.46 -10.57
C GLY A 132 -23.86 5.22 -11.19
N SER A 133 -22.55 5.12 -11.03
CA SER A 133 -21.71 4.05 -11.59
C SER A 133 -21.35 3.01 -10.51
N PRO A 134 -21.34 1.70 -10.82
CA PRO A 134 -20.83 0.72 -9.88
C PRO A 134 -19.32 0.92 -9.71
N MET A 135 -18.79 0.53 -8.56
CA MET A 135 -17.33 0.40 -8.39
C MET A 135 -16.82 -0.64 -9.38
N CYS A 136 -15.78 -0.29 -10.14
CA CYS A 136 -15.22 -1.17 -11.15
C CYS A 136 -14.09 -2.00 -10.54
N MET A 137 -14.09 -3.29 -10.85
CA MET A 137 -13.04 -4.21 -10.45
C MET A 137 -12.11 -4.47 -11.62
N PRO A 138 -10.81 -4.68 -11.36
CA PRO A 138 -9.94 -5.31 -12.34
C PRO A 138 -10.54 -6.65 -12.79
N ALA A 139 -10.31 -7.00 -14.06
CA ALA A 139 -10.61 -8.35 -14.50
C ALA A 139 -9.76 -9.35 -13.71
N TYR A 140 -10.28 -10.55 -13.46
CA TYR A 140 -9.50 -11.65 -12.88
C TYR A 140 -9.80 -12.89 -13.71
N PRO A 141 -9.14 -13.02 -14.88
CA PRO A 141 -9.41 -14.12 -15.78
C PRO A 141 -9.18 -15.45 -15.05
N GLN A 142 -10.11 -16.40 -15.19
CA GLN A 142 -9.87 -17.75 -14.71
C GLN A 142 -8.78 -18.38 -15.55
N SER A 143 -7.61 -18.55 -14.97
CA SER A 143 -6.51 -19.29 -15.58
C SER A 143 -6.55 -20.74 -15.09
N ILE A 144 -6.62 -21.69 -16.02
CA ILE A 144 -6.56 -23.14 -15.74
C ILE A 144 -5.13 -23.60 -16.01
N ASP A 145 -4.57 -24.39 -15.10
CA ASP A 145 -3.30 -25.13 -15.21
C ASP A 145 -2.19 -24.43 -15.99
N THR A 146 -1.40 -23.64 -15.26
CA THR A 146 -0.20 -23.00 -15.81
C THR A 146 1.08 -23.60 -15.30
N VAL A 147 1.78 -24.27 -16.22
CA VAL A 147 3.19 -24.64 -16.04
C VAL A 147 4.05 -23.41 -16.31
N TYR A 148 4.68 -22.87 -15.27
CA TYR A 148 5.71 -21.85 -15.41
C TYR A 148 7.02 -22.53 -15.83
N THR A 149 7.61 -22.05 -16.93
CA THR A 149 8.92 -22.51 -17.44
C THR A 149 9.96 -21.40 -17.36
N ALA A 150 11.25 -21.77 -17.39
CA ALA A 150 12.37 -20.82 -17.45
C ALA A 150 12.21 -19.80 -18.59
N GLU A 151 11.77 -20.26 -19.76
CA GLU A 151 11.56 -19.43 -20.95
C GLU A 151 10.42 -18.43 -20.75
N ASN A 152 9.30 -18.87 -20.16
CA ASN A 152 8.19 -17.96 -19.85
C ASN A 152 8.59 -16.89 -18.84
N VAL A 153 9.35 -17.27 -17.80
CA VAL A 153 9.84 -16.32 -16.79
C VAL A 153 10.76 -15.27 -17.44
N LYS A 154 11.74 -15.70 -18.23
CA LYS A 154 12.66 -14.80 -18.94
C LYS A 154 11.92 -13.88 -19.91
N HIS A 155 10.93 -14.38 -20.63
CA HIS A 155 10.14 -13.58 -21.57
C HIS A 155 9.33 -12.49 -20.87
N VAL A 156 8.64 -12.82 -19.76
CA VAL A 156 7.89 -11.83 -18.99
C VAL A 156 8.83 -10.78 -18.39
N ALA A 157 9.96 -11.21 -17.81
CA ALA A 157 10.94 -10.31 -17.24
C ALA A 157 11.50 -9.34 -18.28
N ALA A 158 11.85 -9.82 -19.48
CA ALA A 158 12.35 -8.98 -20.57
C ALA A 158 11.31 -7.91 -21.02
N ASN A 159 10.03 -8.28 -21.08
CA ASN A 159 8.96 -7.33 -21.40
C ASN A 159 8.82 -6.25 -20.33
N LEU A 160 8.85 -6.62 -19.05
CA LEU A 160 8.79 -5.67 -17.94
C LEU A 160 10.03 -4.76 -17.92
N LEU A 161 11.24 -5.29 -18.14
CA LEU A 161 12.46 -4.50 -18.24
C LEU A 161 12.43 -3.50 -19.41
N SER A 162 11.76 -3.85 -20.50
CA SER A 162 11.53 -2.91 -21.61
C SER A 162 10.60 -1.75 -21.19
N SER A 163 9.60 -2.01 -20.34
CA SER A 163 8.77 -0.97 -19.73
C SER A 163 9.55 -0.11 -18.73
N VAL A 164 10.43 -0.72 -17.92
CA VAL A 164 11.35 0.01 -17.03
C VAL A 164 12.21 0.99 -17.82
N ALA A 165 12.84 0.53 -18.91
CA ALA A 165 13.68 1.38 -19.75
C ALA A 165 12.91 2.60 -20.28
N ALA A 166 11.67 2.39 -20.74
CA ALA A 166 10.82 3.49 -21.21
C ALA A 166 10.46 4.50 -20.10
N GLU A 167 10.21 4.04 -18.87
CA GLU A 167 9.97 4.92 -17.71
C GLU A 167 11.21 5.71 -17.32
N VAL A 168 12.38 5.07 -17.30
CA VAL A 168 13.68 5.73 -17.04
C VAL A 168 13.96 6.79 -18.12
N ASP A 169 13.80 6.45 -19.40
CA ASP A 169 13.95 7.39 -20.51
C ASP A 169 13.00 8.59 -20.38
N GLN A 170 11.74 8.34 -20.00
CA GLN A 170 10.75 9.41 -19.80
C GLN A 170 11.15 10.35 -18.66
N ALA A 171 11.68 9.80 -17.57
CA ALA A 171 12.14 10.59 -16.43
C ALA A 171 13.34 11.49 -16.79
N HIS A 172 14.16 11.11 -17.77
CA HIS A 172 15.31 11.91 -18.26
C HIS A 172 14.92 13.12 -19.12
N GLN A 173 13.73 13.12 -19.72
CA GLN A 173 13.34 14.20 -20.63
C GLN A 173 13.18 15.53 -19.89
N PRO A 174 13.78 16.64 -20.39
CA PRO A 174 13.66 17.94 -19.75
C PRO A 174 12.20 18.37 -19.67
N ARG A 175 11.75 18.68 -18.45
CA ARG A 175 10.37 19.07 -18.13
C ARG A 175 10.10 20.51 -18.56
N ASN A 176 9.80 20.71 -19.84
CA ASN A 176 9.63 22.04 -20.45
C ASN A 176 8.23 22.66 -20.29
N THR A 177 7.43 22.25 -19.30
CA THR A 177 6.09 22.83 -19.06
C THR A 177 5.84 23.10 -17.57
N PRO A 178 5.21 24.24 -17.22
CA PRO A 178 4.92 24.62 -15.83
C PRO A 178 3.83 23.76 -15.15
N VAL A 179 3.26 22.78 -15.87
CA VAL A 179 2.29 21.81 -15.36
C VAL A 179 2.83 20.40 -15.60
N THR A 180 4.00 20.06 -15.05
CA THR A 180 4.43 18.66 -15.01
C THR A 180 3.90 18.00 -13.74
N ALA A 181 3.25 16.85 -13.90
CA ALA A 181 2.81 16.03 -12.78
C ALA A 181 4.00 15.73 -11.84
N PRO A 182 3.77 15.67 -10.52
CA PRO A 182 4.82 15.39 -9.56
C PRO A 182 5.55 14.09 -9.92
N LEU A 183 6.89 14.10 -9.96
CA LEU A 183 7.66 12.88 -10.05
C LEU A 183 7.48 12.12 -8.74
N THR A 184 7.15 10.83 -8.83
CA THR A 184 7.02 9.93 -7.68
C THR A 184 8.08 8.83 -7.81
N PHE A 185 8.60 8.36 -6.67
CA PHE A 185 9.51 7.22 -6.65
C PHE A 185 8.74 5.92 -6.93
N ASN A 186 8.93 5.33 -8.12
CA ASN A 186 8.40 4.01 -8.46
C ASN A 186 9.28 2.90 -7.85
N ALA A 187 9.21 2.74 -6.53
CA ALA A 187 10.04 1.79 -5.82
C ALA A 187 9.78 0.30 -6.20
N PRO A 188 8.55 -0.15 -6.53
CA PRO A 188 8.32 -1.50 -7.07
C PRO A 188 9.09 -1.79 -8.36
N MET A 189 9.20 -0.80 -9.26
CA MET A 189 9.97 -0.91 -10.49
C MET A 189 11.45 -1.15 -10.23
N LEU A 190 12.03 -0.32 -9.35
CA LEU A 190 13.43 -0.45 -8.94
C LEU A 190 13.71 -1.82 -8.32
N LEU A 191 12.87 -2.26 -7.39
CA LEU A 191 13.04 -3.55 -6.72
C LEU A 191 12.91 -4.73 -7.69
N PHE A 192 11.97 -4.69 -8.63
CA PHE A 192 11.89 -5.70 -9.69
C PHE A 192 13.16 -5.72 -10.54
N CYS A 193 13.67 -4.55 -10.91
CA CYS A 193 14.86 -4.42 -11.75
C CYS A 193 16.10 -5.02 -11.07
N THR A 194 16.31 -4.74 -9.78
CA THR A 194 17.43 -5.31 -9.00
C THR A 194 17.28 -6.81 -8.81
N GLN A 195 16.07 -7.31 -8.55
CA GLN A 195 15.80 -8.74 -8.46
C GLN A 195 16.04 -9.45 -9.79
N ALA A 196 15.62 -8.86 -10.91
CA ALA A 196 15.88 -9.40 -12.24
C ALA A 196 17.39 -9.47 -12.53
N ALA A 197 18.13 -8.42 -12.21
CA ALA A 197 19.59 -8.39 -12.34
C ALA A 197 20.25 -9.54 -11.54
N HIS A 198 19.82 -9.73 -10.28
CA HIS A 198 20.36 -10.77 -9.42
C HIS A 198 19.99 -12.20 -9.87
N VAL A 199 18.70 -12.44 -10.10
CA VAL A 199 18.16 -13.79 -10.37
C VAL A 199 18.46 -14.26 -11.79
N LEU A 200 18.46 -13.35 -12.78
CA LEU A 200 18.71 -13.69 -14.18
C LEU A 200 20.16 -13.47 -14.62
N GLY A 201 20.99 -12.81 -13.80
CA GLY A 201 22.33 -12.38 -14.19
C GLY A 201 22.31 -11.35 -15.32
N ASP A 202 21.26 -10.52 -15.37
CA ASP A 202 21.01 -9.56 -16.45
C ASP A 202 21.73 -8.23 -16.20
N GLU A 203 22.80 -7.97 -16.95
CA GLU A 203 23.59 -6.73 -16.85
C GLU A 203 22.79 -5.48 -17.25
N PHE A 204 21.84 -5.61 -18.17
CA PHE A 204 20.98 -4.51 -18.61
C PHE A 204 20.03 -4.09 -17.48
N ALA A 205 19.42 -5.06 -16.80
CA ALA A 205 18.63 -4.80 -15.59
C ALA A 205 19.47 -4.11 -14.52
N SER A 206 20.72 -4.55 -14.32
CA SER A 206 21.60 -3.90 -13.35
C SER A 206 21.90 -2.44 -13.70
N SER A 207 22.12 -2.13 -14.98
CA SER A 207 22.37 -0.76 -15.43
C SER A 207 21.14 0.13 -15.27
N LEU A 208 19.97 -0.37 -15.65
CA LEU A 208 18.70 0.35 -15.46
C LEU A 208 18.43 0.67 -13.99
N ALA A 209 18.66 -0.29 -13.08
CA ALA A 209 18.46 -0.06 -11.65
C ALA A 209 19.40 1.02 -11.10
N ALA A 210 20.67 1.00 -11.50
CA ALA A 210 21.66 2.00 -11.09
C ALA A 210 21.31 3.40 -11.62
N GLU A 211 20.98 3.50 -12.91
CA GLU A 211 20.58 4.75 -13.56
C GLU A 211 19.32 5.35 -12.89
N TYR A 212 18.31 4.52 -12.64
CA TYR A 212 17.09 4.97 -11.98
C TYR A 212 17.34 5.41 -10.53
N MET A 213 18.15 4.66 -9.77
CA MET A 213 18.50 5.04 -8.40
C MET A 213 19.26 6.36 -8.34
N GLU A 214 20.25 6.57 -9.22
CA GLU A 214 21.02 7.82 -9.31
C GLU A 214 20.10 9.00 -9.63
N GLN A 215 19.15 8.80 -10.54
CA GLN A 215 18.16 9.81 -10.90
C GLN A 215 17.23 10.14 -9.72
N MET A 216 16.68 9.13 -9.03
CA MET A 216 15.83 9.37 -7.86
C MET A 216 16.60 10.02 -6.71
N ALA A 217 17.86 9.63 -6.48
CA ALA A 217 18.72 10.29 -5.50
C ALA A 217 18.95 11.76 -5.85
N THR A 218 19.18 12.08 -7.12
CA THR A 218 19.34 13.46 -7.58
C THR A 218 18.07 14.28 -7.39
N LEU A 219 16.90 13.67 -7.63
CA LEU A 219 15.63 14.40 -7.73
C LEU A 219 14.81 14.40 -6.44
N LEU A 220 14.99 13.44 -5.53
CA LEU A 220 14.12 13.24 -4.36
C LEU A 220 14.87 13.12 -3.03
N TRP A 221 16.20 13.01 -3.03
CA TRP A 221 16.97 12.93 -1.79
C TRP A 221 16.92 14.26 -1.02
N ASP A 222 16.65 14.18 0.28
CA ASP A 222 16.71 15.31 1.20
C ASP A 222 18.17 15.61 1.58
N PRO A 223 18.76 16.73 1.12
CA PRO A 223 20.16 17.04 1.41
C PRO A 223 20.40 17.45 2.88
N GLU A 224 19.35 17.80 3.63
CA GLU A 224 19.46 18.25 5.02
C GLU A 224 19.27 17.11 6.01
N GLN A 225 18.25 16.28 5.81
CA GLN A 225 17.85 15.23 6.76
C GLN A 225 18.07 13.81 6.23
N GLY A 226 18.52 13.67 4.98
CA GLY A 226 18.65 12.39 4.29
C GLY A 226 17.30 11.71 4.02
N GLY A 227 17.33 10.63 3.23
CA GLY A 227 16.14 9.90 2.81
C GLY A 227 15.41 10.57 1.65
N PHE A 228 14.42 9.88 1.08
CA PHE A 228 13.71 10.31 -0.12
C PHE A 228 12.37 10.97 0.23
N PHE A 229 12.11 12.13 -0.35
CA PHE A 229 10.75 12.69 -0.39
C PHE A 229 9.83 11.82 -1.25
N MET A 230 8.54 11.76 -0.88
CA MET A 230 7.57 10.96 -1.63
C MET A 230 7.41 11.43 -3.09
N HIS A 231 7.44 12.75 -3.31
CA HIS A 231 7.29 13.34 -4.62
C HIS A 231 7.87 14.75 -4.71
N THR A 232 8.13 15.22 -5.94
CA THR A 232 8.49 16.62 -6.22
C THR A 232 7.25 17.52 -6.16
N GLN A 233 7.31 18.73 -5.58
CA GLN A 233 6.18 19.67 -5.53
C GLN A 233 6.55 21.06 -6.11
N GLY A 234 6.20 21.33 -7.37
CA GLY A 234 6.46 22.64 -7.99
C GLY A 234 7.97 22.96 -8.03
N GLU A 235 8.37 24.15 -7.55
CA GLU A 235 9.80 24.50 -7.37
C GLU A 235 10.41 23.97 -6.04
N GLY A 236 9.71 23.11 -5.29
CA GLY A 236 10.17 22.54 -4.01
C GLY A 236 9.75 21.08 -3.78
N PHE A 237 9.87 20.62 -2.53
CA PHE A 237 9.49 19.27 -2.08
C PHE A 237 8.27 19.33 -1.18
N ALA A 238 7.34 18.37 -1.30
CA ALA A 238 6.43 18.09 -0.20
C ALA A 238 7.28 17.46 0.91
N PRO A 239 7.38 18.06 2.11
CA PRO A 239 8.37 17.68 3.13
C PRO A 239 7.95 16.40 3.90
N VAL A 240 7.42 15.40 3.18
CA VAL A 240 6.92 14.15 3.74
C VAL A 240 7.71 13.00 3.13
N LYS A 241 8.19 12.14 4.03
CA LYS A 241 8.81 10.87 3.68
C LYS A 241 7.87 9.76 4.13
N ARG A 242 7.67 8.75 3.28
CA ARG A 242 6.93 7.53 3.61
C ARG A 242 7.92 6.40 3.85
N LEU A 243 7.74 5.68 4.95
CA LEU A 243 8.64 4.61 5.38
C LEU A 243 8.73 3.51 4.32
N GLN A 244 7.60 3.09 3.74
CA GLN A 244 7.56 2.06 2.70
C GLN A 244 8.49 2.39 1.52
N ASP A 245 8.48 3.64 1.05
CA ASP A 245 9.33 4.08 -0.06
C ASP A 245 10.82 4.04 0.32
N GLN A 246 11.15 4.43 1.57
CA GLN A 246 12.52 4.31 2.08
C GLN A 246 12.97 2.85 2.13
N LEU A 247 12.12 1.95 2.60
CA LEU A 247 12.43 0.54 2.76
C LEU A 247 12.61 -0.16 1.42
N MET A 248 11.81 0.17 0.42
CA MET A 248 11.99 -0.39 -0.92
C MET A 248 13.28 0.11 -1.59
N ALA A 249 13.66 1.38 -1.38
CA ALA A 249 14.97 1.89 -1.81
C ALA A 249 16.12 1.19 -1.06
N LEU A 250 15.98 1.01 0.26
CA LEU A 250 16.95 0.29 1.09
C LEU A 250 17.12 -1.15 0.63
N GLU A 251 16.03 -1.86 0.36
CA GLU A 251 16.07 -3.23 -0.16
C GLU A 251 16.78 -3.29 -1.50
N ALA A 252 16.47 -2.37 -2.42
CA ALA A 252 17.15 -2.30 -3.70
C ALA A 252 18.67 -2.08 -3.54
N MET A 253 19.09 -1.19 -2.64
CA MET A 253 20.52 -0.98 -2.31
C MET A 253 21.17 -2.25 -1.76
N VAL A 254 20.50 -2.96 -0.85
CA VAL A 254 20.97 -4.25 -0.31
C VAL A 254 21.05 -5.32 -1.40
N GLU A 255 20.12 -5.32 -2.36
CA GLU A 255 20.14 -6.27 -3.47
C GLU A 255 21.30 -6.02 -4.45
N MET A 256 21.60 -4.76 -4.76
CA MET A 256 22.65 -4.34 -5.69
C MET A 256 24.08 -4.47 -5.17
N ALA A 257 24.27 -4.70 -3.86
CA ALA A 257 25.57 -4.59 -3.19
C ALA A 257 26.68 -5.55 -3.65
N SER A 258 26.43 -6.42 -4.64
CA SER A 258 27.42 -7.32 -5.23
C SER A 258 28.47 -6.63 -6.13
N GLN A 259 28.32 -5.34 -6.44
CA GLN A 259 29.19 -4.62 -7.40
C GLN A 259 30.22 -3.68 -6.76
N ASP A 260 29.90 -3.08 -5.61
CA ASP A 260 30.80 -2.23 -4.81
C ASP A 260 30.34 -2.23 -3.34
N GLU A 261 30.98 -3.07 -2.51
CA GLU A 261 30.59 -3.28 -1.11
C GLU A 261 30.72 -2.00 -0.26
N ALA A 262 31.75 -1.19 -0.49
CA ALA A 262 32.04 -0.02 0.34
C ALA A 262 31.05 1.12 0.10
N SER A 263 30.75 1.41 -1.18
CA SER A 263 29.75 2.41 -1.55
C SER A 263 28.34 1.96 -1.13
N SER A 264 28.03 0.67 -1.30
CA SER A 264 26.73 0.11 -0.90
C SER A 264 26.52 0.17 0.61
N ARG A 265 27.55 -0.16 1.40
CA ARG A 265 27.50 -0.03 2.86
C ARG A 265 27.26 1.40 3.29
N THR A 266 27.96 2.36 2.69
CA THR A 266 27.79 3.79 2.99
C THR A 266 26.37 4.26 2.68
N ALA A 267 25.79 3.83 1.55
CA ALA A 267 24.42 4.18 1.18
C ALA A 267 23.37 3.57 2.12
N VAL A 268 23.53 2.28 2.46
CA VAL A 268 22.68 1.57 3.44
C VAL A 268 22.74 2.24 4.82
N GLU A 269 23.95 2.57 5.30
CA GLU A 269 24.16 3.29 6.55
C GLU A 269 23.47 4.66 6.54
N ALA A 270 23.64 5.43 5.45
CA ALA A 270 23.04 6.76 5.32
C ALA A 270 21.52 6.70 5.34
N LEU A 271 20.91 5.74 4.63
CA LEU A 271 19.44 5.61 4.58
C LEU A 271 18.87 5.07 5.90
N LEU A 272 19.52 4.13 6.56
CA LEU A 272 19.12 3.68 7.91
C LEU A 272 19.21 4.82 8.93
N HIS A 273 20.26 5.63 8.86
CA HIS A 273 20.40 6.82 9.70
C HIS A 273 19.28 7.83 9.43
N ALA A 274 18.94 8.06 8.15
CA ALA A 274 17.81 8.90 7.78
C ALA A 274 16.48 8.35 8.31
N ILE A 275 16.23 7.04 8.24
CA ILE A 275 15.01 6.44 8.81
C ILE A 275 14.94 6.69 10.33
N GLU A 276 16.04 6.47 11.06
CA GLU A 276 16.10 6.71 12.51
C GLU A 276 15.86 8.19 12.87
N GLY A 277 16.38 9.12 12.06
CA GLY A 277 16.27 10.56 12.32
C GLY A 277 14.93 11.19 11.92
N ASN A 278 14.24 10.63 10.91
CA ASN A 278 13.06 11.25 10.31
C ASN A 278 11.71 10.69 10.80
N PHE A 279 11.67 9.44 11.29
CA PHE A 279 10.42 8.77 11.64
C PHE A 279 10.28 8.63 13.16
N SER A 280 9.07 8.85 13.66
CA SER A 280 8.77 8.56 15.06
C SER A 280 8.78 7.05 15.30
N LYS A 281 9.09 6.64 16.53
CA LYS A 281 9.25 5.22 16.87
C LYS A 281 8.72 4.90 18.25
N GLU A 282 8.06 3.76 18.37
CA GLU A 282 7.59 3.18 19.62
C GLU A 282 7.96 1.69 19.64
N ASN A 283 8.60 1.22 20.72
CA ASN A 283 9.01 -0.18 20.86
C ASN A 283 9.82 -0.72 19.66
N GLY A 284 10.66 0.11 19.03
CA GLY A 284 11.44 -0.30 17.86
C GLY A 284 10.69 -0.26 16.52
N LEU A 285 9.39 0.05 16.52
CA LEU A 285 8.56 0.15 15.31
C LEU A 285 8.40 1.61 14.90
N TYR A 286 8.56 1.89 13.61
CA TYR A 286 8.55 3.23 13.03
C TYR A 286 7.17 3.61 12.50
N SER A 287 6.84 4.90 12.56
CA SER A 287 5.64 5.45 11.94
C SER A 287 5.66 5.33 10.41
N LEU A 288 4.47 5.32 9.79
CA LEU A 288 4.37 5.22 8.33
C LEU A 288 4.89 6.48 7.62
N TYR A 289 4.62 7.66 8.19
CA TYR A 289 5.06 8.95 7.66
C TYR A 289 6.00 9.64 8.64
N SER A 290 6.90 10.47 8.11
CA SER A 290 7.79 11.33 8.91
C SER A 290 7.06 12.44 9.67
N THR A 291 5.78 12.69 9.33
CA THR A 291 4.96 13.78 9.89
C THR A 291 3.88 13.33 10.86
N THR A 292 3.65 12.02 10.99
CA THR A 292 2.62 11.46 11.87
C THR A 292 3.18 10.38 12.80
N PRO A 293 2.61 10.18 13.99
CA PRO A 293 3.09 9.18 14.94
C PRO A 293 2.50 7.78 14.74
N ASN A 294 1.63 7.58 13.75
CA ASN A 294 0.90 6.33 13.58
C ASN A 294 1.80 5.25 13.00
N ILE A 295 1.85 4.10 13.67
CA ILE A 295 2.72 2.97 13.34
C ILE A 295 1.90 1.89 12.66
N TYR A 296 2.21 1.65 11.39
CA TYR A 296 1.65 0.54 10.61
C TYR A 296 2.60 -0.65 10.65
N SER A 297 2.05 -1.84 10.79
CA SER A 297 2.83 -3.05 11.04
C SER A 297 3.56 -3.53 9.79
N GLU A 298 2.94 -3.41 8.61
CA GLU A 298 3.47 -3.92 7.34
C GLU A 298 4.87 -3.37 6.99
N PRO A 299 5.12 -2.04 6.96
CA PRO A 299 6.47 -1.51 6.74
C PRO A 299 7.49 -2.03 7.76
N ASN A 300 7.10 -2.22 9.01
CA ASN A 300 8.02 -2.69 10.05
C ASN A 300 8.38 -4.18 9.89
N PHE A 301 7.46 -5.01 9.40
CA PHE A 301 7.81 -6.36 8.96
C PHE A 301 8.77 -6.35 7.76
N HIS A 302 8.56 -5.46 6.80
CA HIS A 302 9.52 -5.27 5.69
C HIS A 302 10.91 -4.86 6.21
N LEU A 303 10.99 -3.92 7.14
CA LEU A 303 12.24 -3.49 7.76
C LEU A 303 12.98 -4.68 8.39
N LEU A 304 12.34 -5.49 9.23
CA LEU A 304 12.97 -6.66 9.84
C LEU A 304 13.60 -7.57 8.79
N ARG A 305 12.86 -7.89 7.72
CA ARG A 305 13.37 -8.73 6.64
C ARG A 305 14.58 -8.10 5.94
N ILE A 306 14.53 -6.80 5.64
CA ILE A 306 15.62 -6.11 4.96
C ILE A 306 16.88 -6.08 5.84
N LEU A 307 16.74 -5.86 7.15
CA LEU A 307 17.88 -5.89 8.08
C LEU A 307 18.54 -7.28 8.14
N ILE A 308 17.75 -8.36 8.10
CA ILE A 308 18.27 -9.74 8.01
C ILE A 308 19.04 -9.94 6.70
N GLN A 309 18.50 -9.47 5.57
CA GLN A 309 19.19 -9.55 4.27
C GLN A 309 20.49 -8.74 4.26
N ALA A 310 20.47 -7.52 4.80
CA ALA A 310 21.64 -6.66 4.93
C ALA A 310 22.72 -7.31 5.80
N HIS A 311 22.33 -7.93 6.92
CA HIS A 311 23.25 -8.69 7.77
C HIS A 311 23.88 -9.87 7.02
N GLY A 312 23.08 -10.64 6.28
CA GLY A 312 23.56 -11.76 5.45
C GLY A 312 24.58 -11.35 4.37
N LYS A 313 24.54 -10.09 3.94
CA LYS A 313 25.50 -9.49 2.98
C LYS A 313 26.59 -8.65 3.65
N ALA A 314 26.73 -8.68 4.97
CA ALA A 314 27.68 -7.87 5.74
C ALA A 314 27.55 -6.35 5.53
N LEU A 315 26.35 -5.88 5.21
CA LEU A 315 26.02 -4.46 5.01
C LEU A 315 25.35 -3.82 6.23
N LEU A 316 24.98 -4.63 7.24
CA LEU A 316 24.33 -4.10 8.43
C LEU A 316 25.35 -3.28 9.25
N PRO A 317 25.02 -2.03 9.63
CA PRO A 317 25.86 -1.22 10.50
C PRO A 317 26.10 -1.91 11.85
N SER A 318 27.33 -1.81 12.37
CA SER A 318 27.71 -2.46 13.63
C SER A 318 26.85 -1.99 14.81
N GLY A 319 26.35 -2.96 15.58
CA GLY A 319 25.51 -2.75 16.76
C GLY A 319 24.00 -2.77 16.49
N LEU A 320 23.58 -2.85 15.22
CA LEU A 320 22.17 -3.07 14.88
C LEU A 320 21.76 -4.53 14.94
N GLU A 321 22.72 -5.47 14.97
CA GLU A 321 22.46 -6.90 15.13
C GLU A 321 21.68 -7.21 16.41
N ASP A 322 22.03 -6.52 17.51
CA ASP A 322 21.41 -6.69 18.83
C ASP A 322 19.94 -6.26 18.84
N ASN A 323 19.49 -5.48 17.84
CA ASN A 323 18.12 -5.00 17.73
C ASN A 323 17.20 -5.94 16.91
N LEU A 324 17.76 -6.91 16.18
CA LEU A 324 16.97 -7.81 15.33
C LEU A 324 16.00 -8.67 16.14
N GLU A 325 16.46 -9.22 17.26
CA GLU A 325 15.61 -10.08 18.11
C GLU A 325 14.51 -9.29 18.83
N PRO A 326 14.77 -8.18 19.54
CA PRO A 326 13.71 -7.38 20.12
C PRO A 326 12.67 -6.90 19.10
N LEU A 327 13.11 -6.50 17.89
CA LEU A 327 12.20 -6.13 16.81
C LEU A 327 11.33 -7.31 16.37
N ALA A 328 11.92 -8.49 16.16
CA ALA A 328 11.18 -9.70 15.82
C ALA A 328 10.18 -10.11 16.90
N GLN A 329 10.53 -9.99 18.18
CA GLN A 329 9.63 -10.28 19.31
C GLN A 329 8.43 -9.33 19.32
N ASN A 330 8.67 -8.03 19.17
CA ASN A 330 7.59 -7.03 19.14
C ASN A 330 6.66 -7.24 17.94
N LEU A 331 7.21 -7.59 16.78
CA LEU A 331 6.43 -7.90 15.58
C LEU A 331 5.66 -9.22 15.69
N ALA A 332 6.25 -10.27 16.26
CA ALA A 332 5.58 -11.55 16.48
C ALA A 332 4.41 -11.40 17.46
N ALA A 333 4.51 -10.50 18.44
CA ALA A 333 3.43 -10.20 19.39
C ALA A 333 2.19 -9.54 18.71
N LEU A 334 2.31 -9.05 17.48
CA LEU A 334 1.18 -8.52 16.70
C LEU A 334 0.35 -9.62 16.03
N VAL A 335 0.81 -10.87 16.02
CA VAL A 335 0.08 -12.03 15.52
C VAL A 335 -0.82 -12.56 16.63
N HIS A 336 -2.13 -12.45 16.45
CA HIS A 336 -3.12 -12.79 17.48
C HIS A 336 -3.59 -14.25 17.40
N GLY A 337 -3.85 -14.82 18.58
CA GLY A 337 -4.71 -15.98 18.76
C GLY A 337 -4.31 -17.23 17.97
N GLN A 338 -5.28 -18.14 17.81
CA GLN A 338 -5.18 -19.29 16.90
C GLN A 338 -5.71 -18.96 15.49
N ASP A 339 -6.41 -17.85 15.34
CA ASP A 339 -6.94 -17.36 14.07
C ASP A 339 -5.87 -16.70 13.21
N GLY A 340 -4.80 -16.18 13.82
CA GLY A 340 -3.63 -15.63 13.12
C GLY A 340 -3.86 -14.28 12.48
N ALA A 341 -4.86 -13.53 12.95
CA ALA A 341 -5.05 -12.15 12.56
C ALA A 341 -3.82 -11.32 12.99
N VAL A 342 -3.24 -10.52 12.10
CA VAL A 342 -2.17 -9.59 12.46
C VAL A 342 -2.72 -8.17 12.55
N SER A 343 -2.44 -7.48 13.66
CA SER A 343 -2.81 -6.08 13.81
C SER A 343 -2.16 -5.23 12.72
N PRO A 344 -2.94 -4.57 11.85
CA PRO A 344 -2.41 -3.78 10.74
C PRO A 344 -1.74 -2.47 11.18
N TRP A 345 -2.09 -1.93 12.34
CA TRP A 345 -1.41 -0.80 12.97
C TRP A 345 -1.56 -0.84 14.49
N LEU A 346 -0.67 -0.14 15.20
CA LEU A 346 -0.64 -0.11 16.66
C LEU A 346 -1.80 0.75 17.21
N GLY A 347 -2.32 0.33 18.37
CA GLY A 347 -3.33 1.09 19.12
C GLY A 347 -4.78 0.89 18.67
N ASN A 348 -5.06 0.00 17.71
CA ASN A 348 -6.43 -0.37 17.32
C ASN A 348 -6.59 -1.88 17.17
N GLU A 349 -7.04 -2.54 18.23
CA GLU A 349 -7.26 -3.99 18.27
C GLU A 349 -8.45 -4.45 17.40
N ASN A 350 -9.35 -3.54 17.03
CA ASN A 350 -10.53 -3.85 16.21
C ASN A 350 -10.30 -3.57 14.71
N ALA A 351 -9.09 -3.18 14.32
CA ALA A 351 -8.74 -2.95 12.93
C ALA A 351 -8.86 -4.26 12.12
N PRO A 352 -9.48 -4.23 10.93
CA PRO A 352 -9.64 -5.45 10.15
C PRO A 352 -8.29 -5.91 9.61
N ALA A 353 -8.00 -7.20 9.70
CA ALA A 353 -6.73 -7.75 9.22
C ALA A 353 -6.60 -7.63 7.69
N LEU A 354 -5.46 -7.10 7.24
CA LEU A 354 -5.18 -6.79 5.84
C LEU A 354 -4.24 -7.84 5.21
N LEU A 355 -4.49 -8.19 3.95
CA LEU A 355 -3.65 -9.13 3.19
C LEU A 355 -2.17 -8.72 3.16
N GLY A 356 -1.89 -7.43 2.92
CA GLY A 356 -0.52 -6.91 2.87
C GLY A 356 0.23 -7.14 4.19
N THR A 357 -0.42 -6.83 5.32
CA THR A 357 0.13 -7.05 6.66
C THR A 357 0.36 -8.54 6.94
N GLN A 358 -0.60 -9.39 6.58
CA GLN A 358 -0.47 -10.84 6.78
C GLN A 358 0.68 -11.44 5.98
N ALA A 359 0.79 -11.07 4.71
CA ALA A 359 1.89 -11.51 3.85
C ALA A 359 3.24 -10.98 4.34
N ALA A 360 3.32 -9.72 4.74
CA ALA A 360 4.55 -9.13 5.29
C ALA A 360 4.99 -9.82 6.58
N ALA A 361 4.04 -10.11 7.50
CA ALA A 361 4.30 -10.83 8.74
C ALA A 361 4.87 -12.22 8.47
N ALA A 362 4.21 -13.00 7.62
CA ALA A 362 4.68 -14.32 7.22
C ALA A 362 6.11 -14.26 6.67
N ARG A 363 6.37 -13.33 5.74
CA ARG A 363 7.68 -13.20 5.09
C ARG A 363 8.79 -12.86 6.09
N ALA A 364 8.55 -11.87 6.94
CA ALA A 364 9.54 -11.38 7.88
C ALA A 364 9.85 -12.43 8.96
N LEU A 365 8.82 -13.05 9.53
CA LEU A 365 8.96 -14.00 10.63
C LEU A 365 9.55 -15.34 10.17
N LEU A 366 9.20 -15.83 8.97
CA LEU A 366 9.86 -17.00 8.37
C LEU A 366 11.33 -16.74 8.05
N SER A 367 11.64 -15.54 7.55
CA SER A 367 13.04 -15.11 7.30
C SER A 367 13.83 -15.05 8.60
N TYR A 368 13.23 -14.49 9.67
CA TYR A 368 13.87 -14.40 10.98
C TYR A 368 14.04 -15.78 11.63
N ALA A 369 13.07 -16.68 11.52
CA ALA A 369 13.18 -18.05 12.00
C ALA A 369 14.33 -18.81 11.30
N SER A 370 14.45 -18.65 9.98
CA SER A 370 15.55 -19.23 9.20
C SER A 370 16.91 -18.66 9.59
N TYR A 371 16.96 -17.35 9.90
CA TYR A 371 18.16 -16.66 10.34
C TYR A 371 18.61 -17.07 11.76
N SER A 372 17.67 -17.05 12.71
CA SER A 372 17.96 -17.23 14.14
C SER A 372 17.94 -18.70 14.60
N GLY A 373 17.31 -19.59 13.82
CA GLY A 373 17.04 -20.98 14.22
C GLY A 373 15.91 -21.14 15.23
N LYS A 374 15.20 -20.06 15.58
CA LYS A 374 14.10 -20.05 16.55
C LYS A 374 12.76 -20.33 15.88
N SER A 375 12.25 -21.55 16.04
CA SER A 375 11.07 -22.04 15.31
C SER A 375 9.78 -21.31 15.66
N GLU A 376 9.69 -20.73 16.86
CA GLU A 376 8.50 -20.00 17.33
C GLU A 376 8.14 -18.81 16.43
N PHE A 377 9.12 -18.15 15.81
CA PHE A 377 8.87 -17.09 14.83
C PHE A 377 8.33 -17.66 13.53
N GLY A 378 8.83 -18.83 13.11
CA GLY A 378 8.33 -19.53 11.94
C GLY A 378 6.88 -19.94 12.12
N GLU A 379 6.54 -20.49 13.29
CA GLU A 379 5.17 -20.82 13.68
C GLU A 379 4.25 -19.60 13.68
N ALA A 380 4.70 -18.46 14.20
CA ALA A 380 3.96 -17.20 14.14
C ALA A 380 3.72 -16.73 12.69
N GLY A 381 4.75 -16.81 11.83
CA GLY A 381 4.63 -16.49 10.41
C GLY A 381 3.65 -17.41 9.66
N LEU A 382 3.69 -18.71 9.92
CA LEU A 382 2.73 -19.67 9.35
C LEU A 382 1.31 -19.46 9.90
N THR A 383 1.18 -19.04 11.15
CA THR A 383 -0.11 -18.69 11.77
C THR A 383 -0.76 -17.49 11.06
N ALA A 384 0.02 -16.44 10.76
CA ALA A 384 -0.43 -15.31 9.93
C ALA A 384 -0.92 -15.75 8.54
N MET A 385 -0.24 -16.71 7.90
CA MET A 385 -0.71 -17.29 6.63
C MET A 385 -2.01 -18.10 6.78
N GLY A 386 -2.18 -18.78 7.92
CA GLY A 386 -3.41 -19.51 8.24
C GLY A 386 -4.64 -18.63 8.13
N TYR A 387 -4.58 -17.40 8.64
CA TYR A 387 -5.65 -16.41 8.49
C TYR A 387 -5.97 -16.15 7.01
N VAL A 388 -4.96 -15.90 6.16
CA VAL A 388 -5.18 -15.64 4.73
C VAL A 388 -5.93 -16.78 4.07
N PHE A 389 -5.51 -18.03 4.31
CA PHE A 389 -6.12 -19.20 3.71
C PHE A 389 -7.55 -19.46 4.22
N GLN A 390 -7.82 -19.14 5.48
CA GLN A 390 -9.13 -19.34 6.08
C GLN A 390 -10.13 -18.25 5.68
N HIS A 391 -9.66 -17.01 5.50
CA HIS A 391 -10.52 -15.83 5.49
C HIS A 391 -10.47 -14.99 4.22
N LEU A 392 -9.30 -14.90 3.58
CA LEU A 392 -9.07 -13.98 2.46
C LEU A 392 -8.97 -14.67 1.11
N LEU A 393 -8.66 -15.96 1.08
CA LEU A 393 -8.47 -16.69 -0.17
C LEU A 393 -9.78 -16.78 -0.99
N SER A 394 -9.68 -16.48 -2.28
CA SER A 394 -10.77 -16.62 -3.24
C SER A 394 -10.72 -18.00 -3.91
N ALA A 395 -11.89 -18.63 -4.05
CA ALA A 395 -12.03 -19.86 -4.82
C ALA A 395 -11.63 -19.70 -6.31
N SER A 396 -11.61 -18.46 -6.82
CA SER A 396 -11.16 -18.14 -8.18
C SER A 396 -9.69 -17.70 -8.26
N GLY A 397 -8.89 -17.96 -7.21
CA GLY A 397 -7.46 -17.66 -7.16
C GLY A 397 -7.13 -16.32 -6.48
N GLY A 398 -5.95 -16.23 -5.88
CA GLY A 398 -5.53 -15.07 -5.09
C GLY A 398 -6.35 -14.83 -3.83
N ALA A 399 -6.04 -13.76 -3.11
CA ALA A 399 -6.66 -13.36 -1.86
C ALA A 399 -7.18 -11.92 -1.91
N THR A 400 -8.24 -11.66 -1.16
CA THR A 400 -8.87 -10.35 -1.05
C THR A 400 -8.14 -9.47 -0.05
N THR A 401 -8.19 -8.15 -0.21
CA THR A 401 -7.49 -7.20 0.69
C THR A 401 -7.88 -7.38 2.15
N VAL A 402 -9.18 -7.53 2.41
CA VAL A 402 -9.78 -7.49 3.75
C VAL A 402 -11.14 -8.21 3.74
N ILE A 403 -11.62 -8.64 4.91
CA ILE A 403 -13.04 -9.01 5.07
C ILE A 403 -13.85 -7.75 5.36
N ASP A 404 -14.83 -7.47 4.52
CA ASP A 404 -15.84 -6.45 4.73
C ASP A 404 -17.21 -7.03 4.33
N ASP A 405 -18.17 -6.94 5.25
CA ASP A 405 -19.53 -7.50 5.09
C ASP A 405 -20.49 -6.53 4.37
N THR A 406 -20.00 -5.38 3.91
CA THR A 406 -20.76 -4.43 3.10
C THR A 406 -21.18 -5.08 1.77
N PRO A 407 -22.48 -5.36 1.53
CA PRO A 407 -22.91 -6.31 0.49
C PRO A 407 -22.55 -5.93 -0.95
N TRP A 408 -22.46 -4.63 -1.24
CA TRP A 408 -22.18 -4.11 -2.57
C TRP A 408 -20.70 -3.77 -2.78
N LEU A 409 -19.87 -3.83 -1.74
CA LEU A 409 -18.45 -3.57 -1.87
C LEU A 409 -17.81 -4.78 -2.56
N PRO A 410 -17.19 -4.60 -3.74
CA PRO A 410 -16.58 -5.72 -4.41
C PRO A 410 -15.32 -6.17 -3.67
N ARG A 411 -15.08 -7.49 -3.65
CA ARG A 411 -13.95 -8.10 -2.94
C ARG A 411 -12.65 -7.95 -3.75
N LEU A 412 -11.98 -6.82 -3.56
CA LEU A 412 -10.75 -6.48 -4.27
C LEU A 412 -9.62 -7.47 -4.01
N ARG A 413 -8.93 -7.89 -5.06
CA ARG A 413 -7.68 -8.66 -5.01
C ARG A 413 -6.56 -7.79 -5.62
N PRO A 414 -5.80 -7.04 -4.79
CA PRO A 414 -4.75 -6.15 -5.29
C PRO A 414 -3.59 -6.96 -5.84
N LEU A 415 -2.98 -6.53 -6.93
CA LEU A 415 -1.87 -7.27 -7.54
C LEU A 415 -0.66 -7.31 -6.58
N ASP A 416 -0.25 -6.16 -6.06
CA ASP A 416 0.91 -6.01 -5.17
C ASP A 416 0.86 -6.88 -3.91
N THR A 417 -0.22 -6.83 -3.14
CA THR A 417 -0.38 -7.62 -1.92
C THR A 417 -0.53 -9.11 -2.21
N ASN A 418 -1.13 -9.49 -3.35
CA ASN A 418 -1.13 -10.87 -3.82
C ASN A 418 0.27 -11.35 -4.24
N MET A 419 1.11 -10.48 -4.80
CA MET A 419 2.50 -10.85 -5.11
C MET A 419 3.36 -10.95 -3.84
N SER A 420 3.06 -10.15 -2.82
CA SER A 420 3.63 -10.35 -1.48
C SER A 420 3.19 -11.71 -0.89
N LEU A 421 1.93 -12.11 -1.07
CA LEU A 421 1.45 -13.45 -0.67
C LEU A 421 2.17 -14.56 -1.46
N VAL A 422 2.39 -14.41 -2.77
CA VAL A 422 3.18 -15.36 -3.57
C VAL A 422 4.58 -15.54 -2.98
N GLN A 423 5.25 -14.43 -2.62
CA GLN A 423 6.56 -14.47 -1.99
C GLN A 423 6.52 -15.15 -0.60
N ALA A 424 5.48 -14.87 0.21
CA ALA A 424 5.25 -15.53 1.48
C ALA A 424 5.08 -17.05 1.32
N CYS A 425 4.28 -17.47 0.35
CA CYS A 425 4.11 -18.88 -0.01
C CYS A 425 5.42 -19.54 -0.45
N CYS A 426 6.24 -18.87 -1.28
CA CYS A 426 7.55 -19.40 -1.67
C CYS A 426 8.46 -19.60 -0.46
N GLN A 427 8.49 -18.66 0.48
CA GLN A 427 9.27 -18.76 1.71
C GLN A 427 8.73 -19.86 2.64
N ALA A 428 7.40 -19.97 2.79
CA ALA A 428 6.78 -21.03 3.59
C ALA A 428 7.04 -22.41 3.00
N TRP A 429 7.04 -22.54 1.67
CA TRP A 429 7.42 -23.78 1.00
C TRP A 429 8.87 -24.15 1.30
N GLN A 430 9.81 -23.22 1.19
CA GLN A 430 11.22 -23.46 1.52
C GLN A 430 11.42 -23.82 2.99
N PHE A 431 10.65 -23.20 3.90
CA PHE A 431 10.75 -23.43 5.33
C PHE A 431 10.15 -24.77 5.77
N THR A 432 9.02 -25.18 5.18
CA THR A 432 8.25 -26.36 5.62
C THR A 432 8.40 -27.60 4.73
N GLY A 433 8.77 -27.40 3.46
CA GLY A 433 8.73 -28.43 2.42
C GLY A 433 7.32 -28.81 1.93
N ALA A 434 6.25 -28.16 2.41
CA ALA A 434 4.88 -28.50 2.04
C ALA A 434 4.49 -27.92 0.66
N SER A 435 4.14 -28.79 -0.30
CA SER A 435 3.85 -28.41 -1.69
C SER A 435 2.62 -27.50 -1.84
N MET A 436 1.69 -27.53 -0.88
CA MET A 436 0.49 -26.68 -0.90
C MET A 436 0.84 -25.19 -1.05
N TYR A 437 1.94 -24.73 -0.45
CA TYR A 437 2.36 -23.33 -0.57
C TYR A 437 2.82 -22.99 -1.99
N GLU A 438 3.58 -23.88 -2.63
CA GLU A 438 3.97 -23.73 -4.04
C GLU A 438 2.73 -23.70 -4.95
N GLU A 439 1.78 -24.60 -4.71
CA GLU A 439 0.51 -24.63 -5.44
C GLU A 439 -0.25 -23.31 -5.30
N TYR A 440 -0.38 -22.76 -4.09
CA TYR A 440 -1.03 -21.46 -3.89
C TYR A 440 -0.29 -20.30 -4.56
N ALA A 441 1.05 -20.29 -4.53
CA ALA A 441 1.85 -19.31 -5.23
C ALA A 441 1.57 -19.35 -6.75
N ARG A 442 1.57 -20.55 -7.34
CA ARG A 442 1.27 -20.75 -8.77
C ARG A 442 -0.14 -20.31 -9.14
N HIS A 443 -1.15 -20.71 -8.38
CA HIS A 443 -2.55 -20.34 -8.63
C HIS A 443 -2.78 -18.83 -8.50
N THR A 444 -2.11 -18.18 -7.53
CA THR A 444 -2.19 -16.73 -7.35
C THR A 444 -1.56 -16.00 -8.53
N LEU A 445 -0.34 -16.36 -8.95
CA LEU A 445 0.27 -15.79 -10.15
C LEU A 445 -0.59 -16.00 -11.41
N ALA A 446 -1.20 -17.17 -11.55
CA ALA A 446 -2.05 -17.49 -12.69
C ALA A 446 -3.25 -16.53 -12.82
N THR A 447 -3.76 -16.04 -11.69
CA THR A 447 -4.91 -15.10 -11.63
C THR A 447 -4.61 -13.76 -12.30
N PHE A 448 -3.35 -13.33 -12.30
CA PHE A 448 -2.91 -12.02 -12.81
C PHE A 448 -2.10 -12.10 -14.11
N ARG A 449 -1.84 -13.32 -14.62
CA ARG A 449 -0.92 -13.56 -15.73
C ARG A 449 -1.25 -12.72 -16.96
N ASP A 450 -2.52 -12.65 -17.34
CA ASP A 450 -2.94 -12.08 -18.62
C ASP A 450 -3.26 -10.58 -18.54
N ASN A 451 -3.32 -10.02 -17.32
CA ASN A 451 -3.76 -8.64 -17.09
C ASN A 451 -2.91 -7.86 -16.10
N HIS A 452 -1.76 -8.37 -15.64
CA HIS A 452 -0.84 -7.65 -14.74
C HIS A 452 -0.46 -6.25 -15.25
N LYS A 453 -0.41 -6.05 -16.57
CA LYS A 453 -0.12 -4.77 -17.23
C LYS A 453 -1.21 -3.71 -17.01
N ASP A 454 -2.43 -4.13 -16.68
CA ASP A 454 -3.56 -3.23 -16.45
C ASP A 454 -3.51 -2.59 -15.04
N PHE A 455 -2.57 -3.01 -14.19
CA PHE A 455 -2.41 -2.51 -12.82
C PHE A 455 -1.36 -1.38 -12.68
N GLY A 456 -1.02 -0.72 -13.79
CA GLY A 456 -0.05 0.39 -13.78
C GLY A 456 1.30 -0.02 -13.21
N TYR A 457 1.83 0.75 -12.25
CA TYR A 457 3.13 0.47 -11.63
C TYR A 457 3.17 -0.85 -10.83
N GLN A 458 2.02 -1.37 -10.38
CA GLN A 458 1.99 -2.65 -9.66
C GLN A 458 2.41 -3.82 -10.56
N GLN A 459 2.43 -3.68 -11.89
CA GLN A 459 2.90 -4.72 -12.81
C GLN A 459 4.31 -5.22 -12.49
N TYR A 460 5.17 -4.38 -11.89
CA TYR A 460 6.53 -4.77 -11.51
C TYR A 460 6.54 -5.76 -10.34
N THR A 461 5.56 -5.66 -9.43
CA THR A 461 5.40 -6.65 -8.35
C THR A 461 5.06 -8.05 -8.90
N TYR A 462 4.37 -8.13 -10.05
CA TYR A 462 4.12 -9.40 -10.73
C TYR A 462 5.45 -10.04 -11.17
N GLY A 463 6.36 -9.23 -11.71
CA GLY A 463 7.72 -9.67 -12.03
C GLY A 463 8.46 -10.20 -10.80
N SER A 464 8.42 -9.46 -9.69
CA SER A 464 9.01 -9.88 -8.41
C SER A 464 8.44 -11.18 -7.86
N GLY A 465 7.11 -11.37 -7.93
CA GLY A 465 6.45 -12.61 -7.53
C GLY A 465 6.83 -13.80 -8.43
N LEU A 466 6.93 -13.55 -9.74
CA LEU A 466 7.32 -14.55 -10.72
C LEU A 466 8.78 -15.01 -10.54
N LEU A 467 9.70 -14.08 -10.30
CA LEU A 467 11.09 -14.39 -9.99
C LEU A 467 11.21 -15.20 -8.70
N ALA A 468 10.47 -14.84 -7.64
CA ALA A 468 10.46 -15.59 -6.38
C ALA A 468 9.98 -17.04 -6.55
N LEU A 469 8.92 -17.27 -7.34
CA LEU A 469 8.48 -18.63 -7.67
C LEU A 469 9.55 -19.38 -8.46
N ALA A 470 10.16 -18.72 -9.46
CA ALA A 470 11.17 -19.34 -10.31
C ALA A 470 12.42 -19.78 -9.52
N THR A 471 12.90 -18.94 -8.59
CA THR A 471 14.02 -19.27 -7.70
C THR A 471 13.67 -20.39 -6.73
N SER A 472 12.51 -20.31 -6.06
CA SER A 472 12.11 -21.35 -5.10
C SER A 472 11.86 -22.72 -5.76
N SER A 473 11.37 -22.71 -6.99
CA SER A 473 11.09 -23.92 -7.79
C SER A 473 12.28 -24.44 -8.59
N GLN A 474 13.47 -23.82 -8.46
CA GLN A 474 14.67 -24.18 -9.23
C GLN A 474 14.44 -24.21 -10.75
N LEU A 475 13.64 -23.27 -11.27
CA LEU A 475 13.34 -23.17 -12.71
C LEU A 475 14.44 -22.47 -13.51
N LEU A 476 15.31 -21.69 -12.87
CA LEU A 476 16.28 -20.80 -13.51
C LEU A 476 17.72 -21.24 -13.31
#